data_AF-A0A4Q3Z3W5-F1
#
_entry.id   AF-A0A4Q3Z3W5-F1
#
_cell.length_a   1.000
_cell.length_b   1.000
_cell.length_c   1.000
_cell.angle_alpha   90.00
_cell.angle_beta   90.00
_cell.angle_gamma   90.00
#
_symmetry.space_group_name_H-M   'P 1'
#
loop_
_entity.id
_entity.type
_entity.pdbx_description
1 polymer ?
#
loop_
_entity_poly.entity_id
_entity_poly.type
_entity_poly.pdbx_seq_one_letter_code
_entity_poly.pdbx_strand_id
1 'polypeptide(L)'
;MFGGLVPAEALGTMPMRMLVLACALVGFGLIGSAWLRLCRAAAEGRVDLTTVRFTTFSWMLPLLPAKPLFSNDGWSYAAQGALIIPMAGLGQRFVNEGYAQTKPLIPVSGRPMVAQATHDLPPAERHVFVLRADMAGYENIVEELKTLYPGAIIQTVDQVTEGQACTALIGLQALVQESDPGMTPVTIGACDNGALYDAELFSKLANDPQVDVIVWGVRSYPNATRRPNMFGWIDAKNGVVESISVKAPLDAPATDPIVLGTFTFRREGDYRRAYERLLERDGRVNGEFYIDALIN
;
A
#
# COMPACT_ATOMS: atom_id res chain seq x y z
N MET A 1 37.14 -5.80 -12.95
CA MET A 1 36.87 -4.34 -12.95
C MET A 1 35.37 -4.19 -12.74
N PHE A 2 34.97 -3.40 -11.75
CA PHE A 2 33.63 -3.31 -11.12
C PHE A 2 33.26 -4.57 -10.31
N GLY A 3 32.93 -4.53 -9.01
CA GLY A 3 32.68 -3.44 -8.08
C GLY A 3 31.92 -4.10 -6.93
N GLY A 4 32.64 -4.61 -5.94
CA GLY A 4 32.08 -5.37 -4.82
C GLY A 4 31.12 -4.53 -4.01
N LEU A 5 29.86 -4.98 -3.92
CA LEU A 5 28.89 -4.55 -2.94
C LEU A 5 29.48 -4.78 -1.55
N VAL A 6 29.74 -3.70 -0.83
CA VAL A 6 30.06 -3.74 0.59
C VAL A 6 28.80 -4.21 1.33
N PRO A 7 28.86 -5.21 2.22
CA PRO A 7 27.71 -5.64 3.01
C PRO A 7 27.28 -4.53 3.96
N ALA A 8 25.98 -4.36 4.13
CA ALA A 8 25.35 -3.46 5.10
C ALA A 8 25.49 -3.97 6.56
N GLU A 9 26.67 -4.46 6.92
CA GLU A 9 27.07 -4.87 8.27
C GLU A 9 28.39 -4.18 8.65
N ALA A 10 28.44 -2.86 8.48
CA ALA A 10 29.36 -2.02 9.23
C ALA A 10 28.55 -1.28 10.29
N LEU A 11 28.09 -2.05 11.28
CA LEU A 11 27.69 -1.53 12.58
C LEU A 11 28.80 -0.59 13.07
N GLY A 12 28.54 0.72 13.01
CA GLY A 12 29.43 1.73 13.55
C GLY A 12 29.84 1.32 14.96
N THR A 13 31.14 1.20 15.17
CA THR A 13 31.76 0.93 16.47
C THR A 13 31.11 1.82 17.54
N MET A 14 30.98 1.37 18.80
CA MET A 14 30.44 2.21 19.89
C MET A 14 30.93 3.68 19.88
N PRO A 15 32.22 3.99 19.57
CA PRO A 15 32.66 5.38 19.40
C PRO A 15 31.96 6.15 18.29
N MET A 16 31.59 5.52 17.17
CA MET A 16 30.84 6.17 16.09
C MET A 16 29.39 6.48 16.49
N ARG A 17 28.73 5.58 17.24
CA ARG A 17 27.39 5.85 17.80
C ARG A 17 27.42 6.98 18.83
N MET A 18 28.43 7.01 19.70
CA MET A 18 28.63 8.10 20.66
C MET A 18 28.95 9.43 19.99
N LEU A 19 29.73 9.42 18.90
CA LEU A 19 30.02 10.62 18.11
C LEU A 19 28.76 11.20 17.46
N VAL A 20 27.93 10.34 16.84
CA VAL A 20 26.66 10.77 16.23
C VAL A 20 25.72 11.35 17.28
N LEU A 21 25.60 10.70 18.45
CA LEU A 21 24.78 11.19 19.55
C LEU A 21 25.30 12.54 20.08
N ALA A 22 26.62 12.68 20.26
CA ALA A 22 27.23 13.93 20.71
C ALA A 22 26.99 15.06 19.70
N CYS A 23 27.16 14.81 18.40
CA CYS A 23 26.84 15.77 17.35
C CYS A 23 25.36 16.18 17.36
N ALA A 24 24.44 15.23 17.55
CA ALA A 24 23.01 15.51 17.64
C ALA A 24 22.66 16.35 18.87
N LEU A 25 23.18 16.01 20.05
CA LEU A 25 22.95 16.75 21.29
C LEU A 25 23.53 18.17 21.24
N VAL A 26 24.72 18.35 20.65
CA VAL A 26 25.30 19.67 20.39
C VAL A 26 24.43 20.46 19.43
N GLY A 27 23.93 19.84 18.35
CA GLY A 27 22.98 20.44 17.42
C GLY A 27 21.70 20.94 18.12
N PHE A 28 21.07 20.11 18.95
CA PHE A 28 19.90 20.49 19.74
C PHE A 28 20.19 21.61 20.72
N GLY A 29 21.36 21.59 21.39
CA GLY A 29 21.79 22.66 22.29
C GLY A 29 21.98 23.99 21.56
N LEU A 30 22.57 23.97 20.37
CA LEU A 30 22.74 25.16 19.53
C LEU A 30 21.40 25.72 19.07
N ILE A 31 20.46 24.87 18.61
CA ILE A 31 19.10 25.27 18.21
C ILE A 31 18.36 25.89 19.39
N GLY A 32 18.37 25.25 20.56
CA GLY A 32 17.74 25.76 21.77
C GLY A 32 18.32 27.11 22.20
N SER A 33 19.65 27.28 22.12
CA SER A 33 20.32 28.54 22.44
C SER A 33 19.98 29.67 21.46
N ALA A 34 19.88 29.35 20.17
CA ALA A 34 19.50 30.30 19.12
C ALA A 34 18.04 30.73 19.26
N TRP A 35 17.14 29.80 19.60
CA TRP A 35 15.75 30.09 19.90
C TRP A 35 15.60 31.04 21.09
N LEU A 36 16.29 30.76 22.22
CA LEU A 36 16.26 31.63 23.40
C LEU A 36 16.81 33.04 23.11
N ARG A 37 17.85 33.15 22.28
CA ARG A 37 18.38 34.45 21.82
C ARG A 37 17.38 35.20 20.94
N LEU A 38 16.68 34.50 20.06
CA LEU A 38 15.62 35.08 19.22
C LEU A 38 14.44 35.57 20.07
N CYS A 39 13.97 34.77 21.03
CA CYS A 39 12.91 35.19 21.97
C CYS A 39 13.30 36.45 22.75
N ARG A 40 14.54 36.53 23.22
CA ARG A 40 15.05 37.70 23.93
C ARG A 40 15.11 38.94 23.02
N ALA A 41 15.65 38.78 21.81
CA ALA A 41 15.71 39.87 20.84
C ALA A 41 14.31 40.37 20.43
N ALA A 42 13.34 39.46 20.31
CA ALA A 42 11.95 39.80 20.01
C ALA A 42 11.30 40.57 21.16
N ALA A 43 11.52 40.14 22.42
CA ALA A 43 11.03 40.85 23.60
C ALA A 43 11.63 42.26 23.76
N GLU A 44 12.85 42.46 23.27
CA GLU A 44 13.54 43.76 23.26
C GLU A 44 13.19 44.62 22.04
N GLY A 45 12.27 44.18 21.17
CA GLY A 45 11.83 44.91 19.98
C GLY A 45 12.89 45.02 18.88
N ARG A 46 13.93 44.18 18.91
CA ARG A 46 15.08 44.23 17.96
C ARG A 46 14.96 43.24 16.80
N VAL A 47 13.77 42.68 16.58
CA VAL A 47 13.55 41.66 15.54
C VAL A 47 12.75 42.27 14.39
N ASP A 48 13.38 42.33 13.23
CA ASP A 48 12.75 42.69 11.97
C ASP A 48 12.27 41.44 11.21
N LEU A 49 11.24 41.59 10.37
CA LEU A 49 10.70 40.51 9.53
C LEU A 49 11.76 39.92 8.60
N THR A 50 12.73 40.73 8.17
CA THR A 50 13.88 40.28 7.36
C THR A 50 14.73 39.28 8.12
N THR A 51 14.99 39.53 9.41
CA THR A 51 15.76 38.63 10.28
C THR A 51 15.02 37.31 10.50
N VAL A 52 13.70 37.35 10.70
CA VAL A 52 12.88 36.14 10.86
C VAL A 52 12.94 35.29 9.58
N ARG A 53 12.69 35.90 8.41
CA ARG A 53 12.74 35.20 7.12
C ARG A 53 14.11 34.57 6.86
N PHE A 54 15.19 35.34 7.04
CA PHE A 54 16.55 34.84 6.86
C PHE A 54 16.86 33.68 7.81
N THR A 55 16.43 33.78 9.07
CA THR A 55 16.62 32.71 10.07
C THR A 55 15.86 31.45 9.66
N THR A 56 14.58 31.56 9.29
CA THR A 56 13.77 30.43 8.82
C THR A 56 14.39 29.76 7.60
N PHE A 57 14.79 30.53 6.59
CA PHE A 57 15.47 29.98 5.41
C PHE A 57 16.78 29.29 5.78
N SER A 58 17.60 29.92 6.63
CA SER A 58 18.89 29.35 7.06
C SER A 58 18.73 28.06 7.88
N TRP A 59 17.57 27.87 8.52
CA TRP A 59 17.25 26.65 9.28
C TRP A 59 16.65 25.55 8.39
N MET A 60 15.88 25.92 7.36
CA MET A 60 15.28 24.96 6.43
C MET A 60 16.25 24.52 5.34
N LEU A 61 17.15 25.40 4.87
CA LEU A 61 18.08 25.12 3.77
C LEU A 61 18.94 23.86 4.02
N PRO A 62 19.48 23.59 5.23
CA PRO A 62 20.23 22.37 5.51
C PRO A 62 19.35 21.12 5.62
N LEU A 63 18.04 21.27 5.82
CA LEU A 63 17.07 20.16 5.86
C LEU A 63 16.61 19.74 4.46
N LEU A 64 16.72 20.62 3.45
CA LEU A 64 16.36 20.30 2.07
C LEU A 64 17.15 19.12 1.46
N PRO A 65 18.48 18.98 1.67
CA PRO A 65 19.21 17.80 1.24
C PRO A 65 19.18 16.64 2.24
N ALA A 66 18.58 16.82 3.43
CA ALA A 66 18.53 15.76 4.43
C ALA A 66 17.59 14.66 3.95
N LYS A 67 18.03 13.41 4.05
CA LYS A 67 17.13 12.27 3.87
C LYS A 67 15.99 12.41 4.89
N PRO A 68 14.74 12.14 4.49
CA PRO A 68 13.63 12.20 5.42
C PRO A 68 13.96 11.33 6.64
N LEU A 69 13.76 11.89 7.84
CA LEU A 69 14.26 11.33 9.11
C LEU A 69 13.75 9.90 9.41
N PHE A 70 12.72 9.43 8.70
CA PHE A 70 12.06 8.15 8.98
C PHE A 70 11.90 7.24 7.75
N SER A 71 12.15 7.71 6.51
CA SER A 71 12.01 6.89 5.29
C SER A 71 12.92 7.33 4.15
N ASN A 72 13.34 6.38 3.31
CA ASN A 72 14.04 6.67 2.04
C ASN A 72 13.06 6.98 0.89
N ASP A 73 11.75 6.90 1.11
CA ASP A 73 10.75 7.38 0.16
C ASP A 73 10.08 8.66 0.71
N GLY A 74 9.81 9.63 -0.18
CA GLY A 74 9.05 10.82 0.20
C GLY A 74 7.54 10.55 0.33
N TRP A 75 7.09 9.40 -0.14
CA TRP A 75 5.68 9.02 -0.27
C TRP A 75 5.09 8.42 1.01
N SER A 76 5.91 7.89 1.90
CA SER A 76 5.54 7.42 3.24
C SER A 76 5.00 8.55 4.12
N TYR A 77 5.36 9.82 3.84
CA TYR A 77 4.77 10.98 4.50
C TYR A 77 3.38 11.35 3.95
N ALA A 78 3.02 10.78 2.80
CA ALA A 78 1.68 10.85 2.22
C ALA A 78 0.89 9.56 2.45
N ALA A 79 1.43 8.60 3.23
CA ALA A 79 0.73 7.37 3.56
C ALA A 79 -0.55 7.69 4.32
N GLN A 80 -1.66 7.13 3.83
CA GLN A 80 -2.99 7.32 4.40
C GLN A 80 -3.71 5.99 4.43
N GLY A 81 -4.46 5.75 5.50
CA GLY A 81 -5.35 4.61 5.56
C GLY A 81 -4.64 3.26 5.64
N ALA A 82 -5.27 2.22 5.07
CA ALA A 82 -4.80 0.85 5.16
C ALA A 82 -4.74 0.15 3.81
N LEU A 83 -3.81 -0.79 3.68
CA LEU A 83 -3.67 -1.69 2.55
C LEU A 83 -3.83 -3.15 3.00
N ILE A 84 -4.78 -3.86 2.41
CA ILE A 84 -5.10 -5.26 2.73
C ILE A 84 -4.76 -6.13 1.52
N ILE A 85 -3.92 -7.14 1.74
CA ILE A 85 -3.46 -8.06 0.70
C ILE A 85 -3.97 -9.48 1.03
N PRO A 86 -5.11 -9.91 0.46
CA PRO A 86 -5.63 -11.27 0.62
C PRO A 86 -4.81 -12.30 -0.17
N MET A 87 -4.17 -13.24 0.55
CA MET A 87 -3.28 -14.27 -0.03
C MET A 87 -3.64 -15.70 0.38
N ALA A 88 -4.88 -15.94 0.83
CA ALA A 88 -5.33 -17.27 1.27
C ALA A 88 -5.62 -18.26 0.11
N GLY A 89 -5.51 -17.82 -1.15
CA GLY A 89 -5.74 -18.66 -2.33
C GLY A 89 -4.64 -19.70 -2.58
N LEU A 90 -4.95 -20.72 -3.41
CA LEU A 90 -4.00 -21.80 -3.74
C LEU A 90 -2.97 -21.41 -4.82
N GLY A 91 -3.24 -20.38 -5.62
CA GLY A 91 -2.35 -20.01 -6.72
C GLY A 91 -2.21 -21.09 -7.79
N GLN A 92 -3.23 -21.94 -7.96
CA GLN A 92 -3.19 -23.18 -8.75
C GLN A 92 -2.62 -23.01 -10.17
N ARG A 93 -2.83 -21.85 -10.80
CA ARG A 93 -2.26 -21.55 -12.13
C ARG A 93 -0.73 -21.58 -12.12
N PHE A 94 -0.09 -20.99 -11.11
CA PHE A 94 1.37 -21.05 -10.97
C PHE A 94 1.85 -22.47 -10.67
N VAL A 95 1.11 -23.22 -9.85
CA VAL A 95 1.42 -24.63 -9.59
C VAL A 95 1.37 -25.46 -10.89
N ASN A 96 0.34 -25.27 -11.70
CA ASN A 96 0.16 -25.98 -12.96
C ASN A 96 1.24 -25.64 -14.00
N GLU A 97 1.78 -24.42 -13.96
CA GLU A 97 2.91 -23.98 -14.79
C GLU A 97 4.27 -24.44 -14.22
N GLY A 98 4.29 -25.21 -13.13
CA GLY A 98 5.49 -25.84 -12.58
C GLY A 98 6.31 -24.96 -11.63
N TYR A 99 5.75 -23.86 -11.12
CA TYR A 99 6.44 -23.04 -10.13
C TYR A 99 6.59 -23.81 -8.81
N ALA A 100 7.83 -23.90 -8.30
CA ALA A 100 8.14 -24.61 -7.06
C ALA A 100 7.77 -23.82 -5.79
N GLN A 101 7.85 -22.48 -5.86
CA GLN A 101 7.50 -21.60 -4.75
C GLN A 101 6.01 -21.23 -4.79
N THR A 102 5.43 -21.03 -3.61
CA THR A 102 4.08 -20.45 -3.49
C THR A 102 4.03 -19.08 -4.16
N LYS A 103 2.87 -18.73 -4.75
CA LYS A 103 2.70 -17.53 -5.58
C LYS A 103 3.26 -16.25 -4.94
N PRO A 104 2.94 -15.89 -3.68
CA PRO A 104 3.46 -14.68 -3.05
C PRO A 104 5.00 -14.61 -2.96
N LEU A 105 5.68 -15.76 -2.87
CA LEU A 105 7.12 -15.88 -2.68
C LEU A 105 7.93 -15.95 -3.98
N ILE A 106 7.26 -16.07 -5.14
CA ILE A 106 7.96 -16.10 -6.43
C ILE A 106 8.75 -14.79 -6.61
N PRO A 107 10.05 -14.84 -6.95
CA PRO A 107 10.85 -13.63 -7.07
C PRO A 107 10.48 -12.81 -8.30
N VAL A 108 10.23 -11.52 -8.09
CA VAL A 108 10.05 -10.48 -9.11
C VAL A 108 11.07 -9.39 -8.84
N SER A 109 11.97 -9.15 -9.78
CA SER A 109 13.08 -8.18 -9.62
C SER A 109 13.93 -8.39 -8.36
N GLY A 110 14.10 -9.65 -7.93
CA GLY A 110 14.93 -10.02 -6.77
C GLY A 110 14.23 -9.90 -5.41
N ARG A 111 12.94 -9.59 -5.35
CA ARG A 111 12.10 -9.58 -4.13
C ARG A 111 10.90 -10.51 -4.30
N PRO A 112 10.25 -10.98 -3.22
CA PRO A 112 8.99 -11.70 -3.35
C PRO A 112 7.94 -10.89 -4.10
N MET A 113 7.14 -11.56 -4.91
CA MET A 113 6.05 -10.98 -5.68
C MET A 113 5.12 -10.13 -4.83
N VAL A 114 4.75 -10.60 -3.63
CA VAL A 114 3.90 -9.83 -2.71
C VAL A 114 4.54 -8.52 -2.28
N ALA A 115 5.84 -8.52 -2.00
CA ALA A 115 6.56 -7.32 -1.55
C ALA A 115 6.59 -6.28 -2.67
N GLN A 116 6.81 -6.71 -3.92
CA GLN A 116 6.79 -5.82 -5.07
C GLN A 116 5.38 -5.31 -5.34
N ALA A 117 4.38 -6.19 -5.37
CA ALA A 117 2.97 -5.84 -5.58
C ALA A 117 2.50 -4.81 -4.53
N THR A 118 2.83 -5.03 -3.26
CA THR A 118 2.47 -4.12 -2.17
C THR A 118 3.19 -2.78 -2.29
N HIS A 119 4.46 -2.77 -2.68
CA HIS A 119 5.23 -1.53 -2.87
C HIS A 119 4.69 -0.66 -4.01
N ASP A 120 4.12 -1.27 -5.05
CA ASP A 120 3.60 -0.58 -6.23
C ASP A 120 2.16 -0.05 -6.03
N LEU A 121 1.59 -0.20 -4.84
CA LEU A 121 0.25 0.31 -4.46
C LEU A 121 0.35 1.63 -3.68
N PRO A 122 -0.76 2.36 -3.47
CA PRO A 122 -0.77 3.53 -2.60
C PRO A 122 -0.11 3.27 -1.25
N PRO A 123 0.83 4.13 -0.82
CA PRO A 123 1.40 4.03 0.51
C PRO A 123 0.29 4.09 1.56
N ALA A 124 0.33 3.16 2.52
CA ALA A 124 -0.65 3.06 3.59
C ALA A 124 0.03 3.11 4.96
N GLU A 125 -0.67 3.67 5.95
CA GLU A 125 -0.19 3.71 7.34
C GLU A 125 -0.17 2.31 7.96
N ARG A 126 -1.16 1.48 7.59
CA ARG A 126 -1.25 0.08 8.03
C ARG A 126 -1.31 -0.87 6.86
N HIS A 127 -0.61 -1.98 7.01
CA HIS A 127 -0.62 -3.09 6.07
C HIS A 127 -1.21 -4.32 6.76
N VAL A 128 -2.10 -5.02 6.08
CA VAL A 128 -2.65 -6.29 6.55
C VAL A 128 -2.42 -7.34 5.49
N PHE A 129 -1.77 -8.43 5.88
CA PHE A 129 -1.53 -9.56 5.01
C PHE A 129 -2.33 -10.75 5.54
N VAL A 130 -3.17 -11.34 4.69
CA VAL A 130 -3.99 -12.50 5.08
C VAL A 130 -3.44 -13.76 4.43
N LEU A 131 -2.86 -14.66 5.23
CA LEU A 131 -2.13 -15.84 4.77
C LEU A 131 -2.76 -17.13 5.28
N ARG A 132 -2.60 -18.21 4.52
CA ARG A 132 -2.99 -19.55 4.96
C ARG A 132 -1.88 -20.19 5.79
N ALA A 133 -2.22 -20.81 6.92
CA ALA A 133 -1.26 -21.43 7.83
C ALA A 133 -0.43 -22.55 7.17
N ASP A 134 -1.04 -23.29 6.23
CA ASP A 134 -0.41 -24.40 5.52
C ASP A 134 0.51 -23.97 4.35
N MET A 135 0.67 -22.67 4.12
CA MET A 135 1.40 -22.16 2.96
C MET A 135 2.88 -22.54 3.05
N ALA A 136 3.41 -23.18 2.01
CA ALA A 136 4.83 -23.46 1.93
C ALA A 136 5.65 -22.16 2.01
N GLY A 137 6.57 -22.07 2.97
CA GLY A 137 7.35 -20.86 3.22
C GLY A 137 6.66 -19.80 4.08
N TYR A 138 5.56 -20.15 4.78
CA TYR A 138 4.81 -19.25 5.67
C TYR A 138 5.68 -18.42 6.61
N GLU A 139 6.61 -19.05 7.35
CA GLU A 139 7.46 -18.31 8.30
C GLU A 139 8.36 -17.29 7.59
N ASN A 140 8.97 -17.68 6.47
CA ASN A 140 9.86 -16.83 5.70
C ASN A 140 9.12 -15.60 5.16
N ILE A 141 7.91 -15.78 4.61
CA ILE A 141 7.12 -14.64 4.10
C ILE A 141 6.67 -13.72 5.23
N VAL A 142 6.30 -14.28 6.40
CA VAL A 142 5.89 -13.47 7.55
C VAL A 142 7.06 -12.63 8.08
N GLU A 143 8.25 -13.21 8.21
CA GLU A 143 9.46 -12.50 8.64
C GLU A 143 9.82 -11.37 7.66
N GLU A 144 9.78 -11.66 6.36
CA GLU A 144 10.11 -10.67 5.33
C GLU A 144 9.08 -9.53 5.28
N LEU A 145 7.78 -9.83 5.34
CA LEU A 145 6.73 -8.82 5.36
C LEU A 145 6.83 -7.91 6.59
N LYS A 146 7.11 -8.48 7.78
CA LYS A 146 7.33 -7.68 9.00
C LYS A 146 8.58 -6.81 8.94
N THR A 147 9.60 -7.27 8.22
CA THR A 147 10.84 -6.50 8.00
C THR A 147 10.59 -5.33 7.06
N LEU A 148 9.86 -5.55 5.97
CA LEU A 148 9.56 -4.53 4.95
C LEU A 148 8.49 -3.53 5.40
N TYR A 149 7.50 -3.99 6.16
CA TYR A 149 6.37 -3.21 6.64
C TYR A 149 6.28 -3.29 8.17
N PRO A 150 7.11 -2.52 8.90
CA PRO A 150 7.05 -2.47 10.35
C PRO A 150 5.65 -2.11 10.84
N GLY A 151 5.07 -2.93 11.72
CA GLY A 151 3.70 -2.74 12.21
C GLY A 151 2.61 -3.31 11.30
N ALA A 152 2.97 -4.11 10.30
CA ALA A 152 2.03 -4.91 9.53
C ALA A 152 1.30 -5.94 10.41
N ILE A 153 0.00 -6.09 10.15
CA ILE A 153 -0.86 -7.10 10.75
C ILE A 153 -0.79 -8.35 9.89
N ILE A 154 -0.45 -9.47 10.51
CA ILE A 154 -0.38 -10.78 9.87
C ILE A 154 -1.58 -11.59 10.34
N GLN A 155 -2.60 -11.69 9.50
CA GLN A 155 -3.80 -12.46 9.79
C GLN A 155 -3.69 -13.85 9.16
N THR A 156 -3.69 -14.89 9.99
CA THR A 156 -3.61 -16.27 9.54
C THR A 156 -5.02 -16.88 9.41
N VAL A 157 -5.22 -17.70 8.39
CA VAL A 157 -6.41 -18.54 8.23
C VAL A 157 -5.99 -20.01 8.08
N ASP A 158 -6.81 -20.92 8.61
CA ASP A 158 -6.47 -22.34 8.63
C ASP A 158 -6.65 -23.03 7.27
N GLN A 159 -7.55 -22.49 6.43
CA GLN A 159 -7.94 -23.11 5.18
C GLN A 159 -8.23 -22.09 4.08
N VAL A 160 -8.38 -22.58 2.85
CA VAL A 160 -8.82 -21.77 1.71
C VAL A 160 -10.22 -21.24 2.00
N THR A 161 -10.42 -19.95 1.77
CA THR A 161 -11.71 -19.26 1.94
C THR A 161 -12.59 -19.43 0.70
N GLU A 162 -13.85 -19.02 0.79
CA GLU A 162 -14.79 -19.06 -0.35
C GLU A 162 -14.53 -17.98 -1.41
N GLY A 163 -13.39 -17.30 -1.36
CA GLY A 163 -12.98 -16.33 -2.37
C GLY A 163 -12.15 -15.17 -1.82
N GLN A 164 -11.66 -14.35 -2.73
CA GLN A 164 -10.86 -13.17 -2.40
C GLN A 164 -11.64 -12.16 -1.56
N ALA A 165 -12.95 -12.03 -1.79
CA ALA A 165 -13.78 -11.11 -1.02
C ALA A 165 -13.91 -11.55 0.45
N CYS A 166 -14.10 -12.84 0.71
CA CYS A 166 -14.10 -13.38 2.07
C CYS A 166 -12.76 -13.15 2.77
N THR A 167 -11.65 -13.41 2.06
CA THR A 167 -10.30 -13.21 2.59
C THR A 167 -10.02 -11.76 2.94
N ALA A 168 -10.44 -10.81 2.09
CA ALA A 168 -10.26 -9.40 2.35
C ALA A 168 -11.10 -8.91 3.53
N LEU A 169 -12.33 -9.42 3.71
CA LEU A 169 -13.14 -9.13 4.91
C LEU A 169 -12.42 -9.57 6.20
N ILE A 170 -11.79 -10.75 6.21
CA ILE A 170 -11.02 -11.24 7.37
C ILE A 170 -9.87 -10.28 7.70
N GLY A 171 -9.11 -9.84 6.70
CA GLY A 171 -8.04 -8.85 6.90
C GLY A 171 -8.58 -7.51 7.40
N LEU A 172 -9.74 -7.10 6.92
CA LEU A 172 -10.40 -5.87 7.33
C LEU A 172 -10.89 -5.91 8.77
N GLN A 173 -11.38 -7.07 9.24
CA GLN A 173 -11.73 -7.27 10.64
C GLN A 173 -10.50 -7.23 11.55
N ALA A 174 -9.38 -7.83 11.12
CA ALA A 174 -8.11 -7.76 11.85
C ALA A 174 -7.61 -6.29 11.96
N LEU A 175 -7.72 -5.52 10.87
CA LEU A 175 -7.41 -4.08 10.89
C LEU A 175 -8.20 -3.35 11.97
N VAL A 176 -9.52 -3.54 12.02
CA VAL A 176 -10.41 -2.87 12.99
C VAL A 176 -10.10 -3.27 14.43
N GLN A 177 -9.63 -4.50 14.65
CA GLN A 177 -9.27 -4.99 15.99
C GLN A 177 -7.93 -4.44 16.48
N GLU A 178 -6.97 -4.22 15.59
CA GLU A 178 -5.59 -3.88 15.94
C GLU A 178 -5.21 -2.41 15.69
N SER A 179 -6.10 -1.61 15.07
CA SER A 179 -5.83 -0.22 14.70
C SER A 179 -6.91 0.74 15.18
N ASP A 180 -6.59 2.04 15.12
CA ASP A 180 -7.54 3.09 15.49
C ASP A 180 -8.78 3.07 14.58
N PRO A 181 -9.99 3.27 15.16
CA PRO A 181 -11.21 3.35 14.38
C PRO A 181 -11.16 4.50 13.35
N GLY A 182 -11.74 4.27 12.18
CA GLY A 182 -11.92 5.32 11.17
C GLY A 182 -10.76 5.49 10.19
N MET A 183 -9.83 4.54 10.14
CA MET A 183 -8.76 4.51 9.14
C MET A 183 -9.34 4.52 7.70
N THR A 184 -8.94 5.51 6.91
CA THR A 184 -9.44 5.77 5.56
C THR A 184 -8.31 6.33 4.69
N PRO A 185 -8.25 6.00 3.39
CA PRO A 185 -9.08 4.99 2.72
C PRO A 185 -8.61 3.56 3.03
N VAL A 186 -9.39 2.55 2.65
CA VAL A 186 -9.00 1.13 2.73
C VAL A 186 -8.80 0.60 1.32
N THR A 187 -7.56 0.29 0.96
CA THR A 187 -7.23 -0.33 -0.33
C THR A 187 -7.09 -1.84 -0.17
N ILE A 188 -7.72 -2.60 -1.06
CA ILE A 188 -7.54 -4.03 -1.20
C ILE A 188 -6.72 -4.26 -2.47
N GLY A 189 -5.54 -4.85 -2.33
CA GLY A 189 -4.62 -5.12 -3.45
C GLY A 189 -4.43 -6.61 -3.69
N ALA A 190 -4.09 -7.00 -4.91
CA ALA A 190 -3.65 -8.36 -5.18
C ALA A 190 -2.17 -8.54 -4.85
N CYS A 191 -1.76 -9.78 -4.60
CA CYS A 191 -0.38 -10.09 -4.23
C CYS A 191 0.52 -10.42 -5.44
N ASP A 192 -0.02 -10.33 -6.66
CA ASP A 192 0.63 -10.78 -7.90
C ASP A 192 0.69 -9.72 -9.00
N ASN A 193 0.28 -8.48 -8.70
CA ASN A 193 0.50 -7.35 -9.58
C ASN A 193 0.65 -6.03 -8.80
N GLY A 194 1.34 -5.10 -9.44
CA GLY A 194 1.43 -3.70 -9.04
C GLY A 194 0.75 -2.79 -10.06
N ALA A 195 0.67 -1.50 -9.75
CA ALA A 195 0.14 -0.50 -10.67
C ALA A 195 1.08 0.70 -10.79
N LEU A 196 1.27 1.19 -12.01
CA LEU A 196 1.72 2.56 -12.21
C LEU A 196 0.49 3.42 -12.40
N TYR A 197 0.30 4.39 -11.52
CA TYR A 197 -0.93 5.17 -11.45
C TYR A 197 -0.65 6.66 -11.24
N ASP A 198 -1.65 7.48 -11.54
CA ASP A 198 -1.64 8.91 -11.27
C ASP A 198 -1.98 9.15 -9.79
N ALA A 199 -0.95 9.48 -9.00
CA ALA A 199 -1.07 9.71 -7.57
C ALA A 199 -1.93 10.94 -7.23
N GLU A 200 -1.95 11.97 -8.09
CA GLU A 200 -2.77 13.17 -7.89
C GLU A 200 -4.24 12.85 -8.13
N LEU A 201 -4.54 12.12 -9.20
CA LEU A 201 -5.90 11.65 -9.47
C LEU A 201 -6.41 10.71 -8.37
N PHE A 202 -5.57 9.77 -7.92
CA PHE A 202 -5.92 8.89 -6.80
C PHE A 202 -6.23 9.70 -5.54
N SER A 203 -5.35 10.64 -5.16
CA SER A 203 -5.56 11.50 -4.00
C SER A 203 -6.84 12.32 -4.12
N LYS A 204 -7.13 12.87 -5.30
CA LYS A 204 -8.37 13.61 -5.55
C LYS A 204 -9.60 12.74 -5.36
N LEU A 205 -9.61 11.52 -5.91
CA LEU A 205 -10.74 10.59 -5.78
C LEU A 205 -10.90 10.08 -4.34
N ALA A 206 -9.80 9.74 -3.67
CA ALA A 206 -9.82 9.22 -2.30
C ALA A 206 -10.32 10.27 -1.28
N ASN A 207 -10.09 11.56 -1.56
CA ASN A 207 -10.52 12.68 -0.72
C ASN A 207 -11.90 13.24 -1.11
N ASP A 208 -12.52 12.77 -2.19
CA ASP A 208 -13.85 13.22 -2.60
C ASP A 208 -14.92 12.52 -1.74
N PRO A 209 -15.72 13.26 -0.94
CA PRO A 209 -16.75 12.67 -0.10
C PRO A 209 -17.89 12.01 -0.89
N GLN A 210 -18.00 12.24 -2.20
CA GLN A 210 -18.98 11.60 -3.08
C GLN A 210 -18.50 10.25 -3.63
N VAL A 211 -17.22 9.90 -3.47
CA VAL A 211 -16.65 8.64 -3.96
C VAL A 211 -16.63 7.63 -2.82
N ASP A 212 -17.46 6.59 -2.93
CA ASP A 212 -17.47 5.48 -1.98
C ASP A 212 -16.43 4.40 -2.30
N VAL A 213 -16.21 4.13 -3.60
CA VAL A 213 -15.33 3.08 -4.09
C VAL A 213 -14.61 3.54 -5.35
N ILE A 214 -13.31 3.24 -5.42
CA ILE A 214 -12.47 3.41 -6.60
C ILE A 214 -12.13 2.01 -7.12
N VAL A 215 -12.52 1.73 -8.36
CA VAL A 215 -12.13 0.52 -9.08
C VAL A 215 -10.91 0.83 -9.93
N TRP A 216 -9.80 0.13 -9.69
CA TRP A 216 -8.57 0.36 -10.43
C TRP A 216 -8.61 -0.44 -11.72
N GLY A 217 -8.46 0.26 -12.84
CA GLY A 217 -8.54 -0.36 -14.14
C GLY A 217 -7.53 0.16 -15.15
N VAL A 218 -7.37 -0.62 -16.22
CA VAL A 218 -6.51 -0.30 -17.35
C VAL A 218 -7.27 -0.58 -18.64
N ARG A 219 -7.08 0.29 -19.64
CA ARG A 219 -7.62 0.10 -21.00
C ARG A 219 -6.58 -0.50 -21.92
N SER A 220 -7.05 -1.13 -22.99
CA SER A 220 -6.18 -1.64 -24.06
C SER A 220 -5.11 -2.62 -23.57
N TYR A 221 -5.46 -3.47 -22.60
CA TYR A 221 -4.54 -4.43 -22.02
C TYR A 221 -4.35 -5.64 -22.96
N PRO A 222 -3.16 -5.89 -23.53
CA PRO A 222 -2.99 -6.88 -24.59
C PRO A 222 -3.39 -8.31 -24.20
N ASN A 223 -3.23 -8.67 -22.92
CA ASN A 223 -3.64 -10.00 -22.45
C ASN A 223 -5.16 -10.13 -22.30
N ALA A 224 -5.90 -9.04 -22.08
CA ALA A 224 -7.35 -9.03 -22.09
C ALA A 224 -7.90 -9.35 -23.48
N THR A 225 -7.29 -8.81 -24.53
CA THR A 225 -7.65 -9.17 -25.92
C THR A 225 -7.40 -10.65 -26.21
N ARG A 226 -6.29 -11.22 -25.71
CA ARG A 226 -5.90 -12.62 -25.97
C ARG A 226 -6.72 -13.63 -25.16
N ARG A 227 -7.13 -13.27 -23.95
CA ARG A 227 -7.79 -14.14 -22.97
C ARG A 227 -8.95 -13.40 -22.29
N PRO A 228 -10.00 -12.98 -23.02
CA PRO A 228 -11.01 -12.06 -22.52
C PRO A 228 -11.81 -12.57 -21.32
N ASN A 229 -11.99 -13.88 -21.21
CA ASN A 229 -12.72 -14.52 -20.11
C ASN A 229 -11.89 -14.62 -18.81
N MET A 230 -10.69 -14.06 -18.75
CA MET A 230 -9.82 -14.13 -17.57
C MET A 230 -9.88 -12.90 -16.66
N PHE A 231 -10.58 -11.85 -17.08
CA PHE A 231 -10.57 -10.53 -16.44
C PHE A 231 -11.96 -10.12 -15.93
N GLY A 232 -12.00 -9.22 -14.95
CA GLY A 232 -13.17 -8.39 -14.68
C GLY A 232 -13.17 -7.20 -15.63
N TRP A 233 -14.32 -6.87 -16.20
CA TRP A 233 -14.50 -5.78 -17.15
C TRP A 233 -15.32 -4.67 -16.52
N ILE A 234 -14.88 -3.43 -16.73
CA ILE A 234 -15.48 -2.25 -16.11
C ILE A 234 -16.43 -1.61 -17.12
N ASP A 235 -17.73 -1.66 -16.85
CA ASP A 235 -18.71 -0.86 -17.55
C ASP A 235 -18.84 0.48 -16.84
N ALA A 236 -18.36 1.54 -17.48
CA ALA A 236 -18.30 2.87 -16.88
C ALA A 236 -18.63 3.97 -17.87
N LYS A 237 -19.41 4.95 -17.40
CA LYS A 237 -19.84 6.11 -18.16
C LYS A 237 -19.39 7.38 -17.46
N ASN A 238 -18.67 8.25 -18.17
CA ASN A 238 -18.14 9.50 -17.65
C ASN A 238 -17.33 9.35 -16.35
N GLY A 239 -16.59 8.25 -16.19
CA GLY A 239 -15.78 7.97 -15.01
C GLY A 239 -16.54 7.36 -13.82
N VAL A 240 -17.85 7.14 -13.94
CA VAL A 240 -18.67 6.44 -12.95
C VAL A 240 -18.87 4.99 -13.41
N VAL A 241 -18.59 4.03 -12.53
CA VAL A 241 -18.81 2.61 -12.80
C VAL A 241 -20.30 2.30 -12.65
N GLU A 242 -20.91 1.76 -13.71
CA GLU A 242 -22.31 1.31 -13.71
C GLU A 242 -22.40 -0.17 -13.31
N SER A 243 -21.45 -1.00 -13.78
CA SER A 243 -21.35 -2.41 -13.39
C SER A 243 -19.96 -2.99 -13.65
N ILE A 244 -19.68 -4.17 -13.06
CA ILE A 244 -18.50 -4.98 -13.32
C ILE A 244 -18.92 -6.36 -13.86
N SER A 245 -18.44 -6.72 -15.04
CA SER A 245 -18.64 -8.04 -15.63
C SER A 245 -17.44 -8.95 -15.36
N VAL A 246 -17.63 -9.98 -14.55
CA VAL A 246 -16.53 -10.84 -14.05
C VAL A 246 -16.38 -12.06 -14.94
N LYS A 247 -15.19 -12.26 -15.54
CA LYS A 247 -14.87 -13.37 -16.48
C LYS A 247 -15.71 -13.39 -17.76
N ALA A 248 -16.44 -12.32 -18.05
CA ALA A 248 -17.23 -12.17 -19.28
C ALA A 248 -16.93 -10.81 -19.93
N PRO A 249 -16.40 -10.78 -21.17
CA PRO A 249 -16.07 -9.54 -21.86
C PRO A 249 -17.28 -8.66 -22.17
N LEU A 250 -17.01 -7.35 -22.26
CA LEU A 250 -17.92 -6.37 -22.86
C LEU A 250 -17.78 -6.35 -24.39
N ASP A 251 -18.42 -5.40 -25.05
CA ASP A 251 -18.56 -5.33 -26.50
C ASP A 251 -17.24 -5.12 -27.26
N ALA A 252 -16.27 -4.42 -26.67
CA ALA A 252 -15.00 -4.06 -27.30
C ALA A 252 -13.77 -4.46 -26.44
N PRO A 253 -13.45 -5.77 -26.32
CA PRO A 253 -12.36 -6.27 -25.45
C PRO A 253 -10.96 -5.72 -25.73
N ALA A 254 -10.75 -5.15 -26.93
CA ALA A 254 -9.47 -4.53 -27.30
C ALA A 254 -9.27 -3.14 -26.66
N THR A 255 -10.33 -2.48 -26.20
CA THR A 255 -10.31 -1.09 -25.70
C THR A 255 -11.02 -0.92 -24.37
N ASP A 256 -11.93 -1.83 -24.03
CA ASP A 256 -12.68 -1.78 -22.80
C ASP A 256 -11.77 -1.91 -21.58
N PRO A 257 -12.09 -1.21 -20.48
CA PRO A 257 -11.28 -1.26 -19.29
C PRO A 257 -11.48 -2.60 -18.59
N ILE A 258 -10.38 -3.14 -18.07
CA ILE A 258 -10.41 -4.27 -17.16
C ILE A 258 -10.06 -3.84 -15.75
N VAL A 259 -10.52 -4.59 -14.76
CA VAL A 259 -10.09 -4.46 -13.37
C VAL A 259 -8.67 -5.01 -13.24
N LEU A 260 -7.81 -4.27 -12.55
CA LEU A 260 -6.47 -4.72 -12.16
C LEU A 260 -6.50 -5.64 -10.92
N GLY A 261 -7.63 -5.82 -10.25
CA GLY A 261 -7.69 -6.57 -8.99
C GLY A 261 -7.35 -5.73 -7.75
N THR A 262 -7.29 -4.40 -7.91
CA THR A 262 -7.15 -3.44 -6.81
C THR A 262 -8.44 -2.62 -6.69
N PHE A 263 -8.89 -2.43 -5.44
CA PHE A 263 -10.08 -1.67 -5.12
C PHE A 263 -9.81 -0.81 -3.91
N THR A 264 -10.20 0.47 -3.94
CA THR A 264 -10.09 1.35 -2.78
C THR A 264 -11.47 1.74 -2.31
N PHE A 265 -11.81 1.37 -1.08
CA PHE A 265 -13.04 1.75 -0.41
C PHE A 265 -12.74 2.94 0.48
N ARG A 266 -13.63 3.93 0.49
CA ARG A 266 -13.50 5.07 1.39
C ARG A 266 -13.50 4.60 2.84
N ARG A 267 -14.42 3.71 3.22
CA ARG A 267 -14.51 3.19 4.58
C ARG A 267 -14.61 1.68 4.60
N GLU A 268 -14.16 1.08 5.70
CA GLU A 268 -14.40 -0.32 6.04
C GLU A 268 -15.89 -0.70 5.88
N GLY A 269 -16.78 0.15 6.39
CA GLY A 269 -18.22 -0.10 6.31
C GLY A 269 -18.77 -0.11 4.89
N ASP A 270 -18.10 0.53 3.92
CA ASP A 270 -18.52 0.50 2.52
C ASP A 270 -18.21 -0.88 1.90
N TYR A 271 -17.04 -1.44 2.23
CA TYR A 271 -16.69 -2.81 1.88
C TYR A 271 -17.67 -3.82 2.48
N ARG A 272 -17.95 -3.70 3.79
CA ARG A 272 -18.85 -4.61 4.50
C ARG A 272 -20.25 -4.64 3.88
N ARG A 273 -20.84 -3.48 3.60
CA ARG A 273 -22.17 -3.39 2.96
C ARG A 273 -22.18 -4.02 1.56
N ALA A 274 -21.12 -3.80 0.78
CA ALA A 274 -20.98 -4.43 -0.54
C ALA A 274 -20.84 -5.95 -0.44
N TYR A 275 -20.10 -6.44 0.55
CA TYR A 275 -19.92 -7.88 0.81
C TYR A 275 -21.22 -8.54 1.29
N GLU A 276 -21.98 -7.91 2.18
CA GLU A 276 -23.28 -8.41 2.63
C GLU A 276 -24.24 -8.58 1.45
N ARG A 277 -24.34 -7.58 0.56
CA ARG A 277 -25.14 -7.67 -0.66
C ARG A 277 -24.67 -8.75 -1.61
N LEU A 278 -23.35 -8.95 -1.73
CA LEU A 278 -22.77 -10.03 -2.53
C LEU A 278 -23.22 -11.40 -2.01
N LEU A 279 -23.26 -11.59 -0.69
CA LEU A 279 -23.76 -12.83 -0.07
C LEU A 279 -25.27 -13.01 -0.27
N GLU A 280 -26.06 -11.96 -0.04
CA GLU A 280 -27.53 -11.99 -0.16
C GLU A 280 -28.00 -12.46 -1.54
N ARG A 281 -27.29 -12.07 -2.60
CA ARG A 281 -27.60 -12.47 -3.97
C ARG A 281 -26.90 -13.74 -4.46
N ASP A 282 -26.09 -14.39 -3.60
CA ASP A 282 -25.18 -15.48 -3.98
C ASP A 282 -24.36 -15.15 -5.25
N GLY A 283 -23.70 -13.98 -5.25
CA GLY A 283 -22.99 -13.46 -6.43
C GLY A 283 -21.65 -14.16 -6.72
N ARG A 284 -21.59 -15.48 -6.54
CA ARG A 284 -20.41 -16.28 -6.87
C ARG A 284 -20.18 -16.34 -8.38
N VAL A 285 -18.92 -16.29 -8.77
CA VAL A 285 -18.48 -16.54 -10.15
C VAL A 285 -17.58 -17.76 -10.11
N ASN A 286 -17.84 -18.77 -10.93
CA ASN A 286 -17.13 -20.05 -10.88
C ASN A 286 -17.05 -20.69 -9.47
N GLY A 287 -18.08 -20.46 -8.63
CA GLY A 287 -18.14 -21.00 -7.27
C GLY A 287 -17.41 -20.19 -6.19
N GLU A 288 -16.84 -19.03 -6.52
CA GLU A 288 -16.08 -18.19 -5.57
C GLU A 288 -16.65 -16.76 -5.48
N PHE A 289 -16.48 -16.12 -4.33
CA PHE A 289 -16.76 -14.69 -4.14
C PHE A 289 -15.56 -13.83 -4.55
N TYR A 290 -15.64 -13.27 -5.76
CA TYR A 290 -14.67 -12.33 -6.30
C TYR A 290 -14.87 -10.93 -5.71
N ILE A 291 -13.77 -10.19 -5.51
CA ILE A 291 -13.84 -8.77 -5.06
C ILE A 291 -14.50 -7.91 -6.15
N ASP A 292 -14.25 -8.23 -7.42
CA ASP A 292 -14.87 -7.59 -8.59
C ASP A 292 -16.40 -7.57 -8.49
N ALA A 293 -16.99 -8.64 -7.95
CA ALA A 293 -18.43 -8.79 -7.82
C ALA A 293 -19.04 -7.95 -6.68
N LEU A 294 -18.24 -7.27 -5.86
CA LEU A 294 -18.74 -6.37 -4.81
C LEU A 294 -19.41 -5.11 -5.37
N ILE A 295 -19.06 -4.73 -6.60
CA ILE A 295 -19.48 -3.44 -7.19
C ILE A 295 -20.93 -3.48 -7.69
N ASN A 296 -21.44 -4.66 -8.06
CA ASN A 296 -22.77 -4.83 -8.64
C ASN A 296 -23.89 -4.78 -7.60
#